data_AF-A0A0G2UYD0-F1
#
_entry.id   AF-A0A0G2UYD0-F1
#
_cell.length_a   1.000
_cell.length_b   1.000
_cell.length_c   1.000
_cell.angle_alpha   90.00
_cell.angle_beta   90.00
_cell.angle_gamma   90.00
#
_symmetry.space_group_name_H-M   'P 1'
#
loop_
_entity.id
_entity.type
_entity.pdbx_description
1 polymer ?
#
loop_
_entity_poly.entity_id
_entity_poly.type
_entity_poly.pdbx_seq_one_letter_code
_entity_poly.pdbx_strand_id
1 'polypeptide(L)'
;DRKPNAILIISAHWNTRDPTITAVDRCDTIYDFDGFPSSLYKLKYPAPGAPQLARRVQQLLTNAGYKQVKLDNKRGLDHGAWVPLMLMYPNADIPICQLSLQMNKDAIHHYNIGNAISSLKQEGVLIIGSGSPTHNPSAIGSDARKAVAEFDQWLERSLVCGSYDDVNNYEKKAPHAKLAHPWPDHLYPLHVAIGAADTNSKAELIH
;
A
#
# COMPACT_ATOMS: atom_id res chain seq x y z
N ASP A 1 -14.41 6.34 15.72
CA ASP A 1 -14.70 6.79 14.34
C ASP A 1 -14.46 8.27 14.16
N ARG A 2 -13.28 8.65 13.66
CA ARG A 2 -12.94 10.04 13.33
C ARG A 2 -12.45 10.09 11.88
N LYS A 3 -13.04 10.97 11.08
CA LYS A 3 -12.59 11.25 9.70
C LYS A 3 -11.12 11.71 9.74
N PRO A 4 -10.21 11.13 8.94
CA PRO A 4 -8.81 11.54 8.95
C PRO A 4 -8.63 12.91 8.31
N ASN A 5 -7.56 13.61 8.71
CA ASN A 5 -7.20 14.92 8.16
C ASN A 5 -6.69 14.79 6.70
N ALA A 6 -6.02 13.68 6.41
CA ALA A 6 -5.51 13.33 5.10
C ALA A 6 -5.26 11.80 5.03
N ILE A 7 -5.07 11.29 3.82
CA ILE A 7 -4.76 9.88 3.56
C ILE A 7 -3.41 9.81 2.84
N LEU A 8 -2.54 8.94 3.33
CA LEU A 8 -1.36 8.47 2.63
C LEU A 8 -1.62 7.03 2.17
N ILE A 9 -1.67 6.80 0.86
CA ILE A 9 -1.94 5.47 0.31
C ILE A 9 -0.74 4.92 -0.44
N ILE A 10 -0.38 3.67 -0.15
CA ILE A 10 0.68 2.93 -0.82
C ILE A 10 -0.01 1.90 -1.71
N SER A 11 0.08 2.09 -3.02
CA SER A 11 -0.56 1.20 -4.00
C SER A 11 0.47 0.26 -4.63
N ALA A 12 0.09 -1.01 -4.77
CA ALA A 12 0.86 -2.00 -5.54
C ALA A 12 1.16 -1.55 -6.99
N HIS A 13 0.32 -0.68 -7.55
CA HIS A 13 0.40 -0.22 -8.94
C HIS A 13 1.36 0.94 -9.17
N TRP A 14 1.99 1.45 -8.12
CA TRP A 14 2.96 2.52 -8.25
C TRP A 14 4.33 2.14 -7.71
N ASN A 15 5.24 1.83 -8.63
CA ASN A 15 6.64 1.58 -8.32
C ASN A 15 7.55 2.60 -9.01
N THR A 16 8.64 2.93 -8.34
CA THR A 16 9.69 3.83 -8.81
C THR A 16 11.04 3.34 -8.30
N ARG A 17 12.14 3.91 -8.83
CA ARG A 17 13.49 3.60 -8.37
C ARG A 17 13.77 4.07 -6.94
N ASP A 18 13.28 5.27 -6.60
CA ASP A 18 13.50 5.95 -5.32
C ASP A 18 12.14 6.34 -4.72
N PRO A 19 11.96 6.34 -3.38
CA PRO A 19 10.72 6.78 -2.74
C PRO A 19 10.22 8.09 -3.34
N THR A 20 9.03 8.06 -3.91
CA THR A 20 8.41 9.18 -4.60
C THR A 20 7.00 9.37 -4.05
N ILE A 21 6.61 10.61 -3.82
CA ILE A 21 5.32 10.97 -3.22
C ILE A 21 4.57 11.92 -4.15
N THR A 22 3.27 11.68 -4.39
CA THR A 22 2.49 12.62 -5.20
C THR A 22 2.23 13.92 -4.44
N ALA A 23 2.45 15.06 -5.09
CA ALA A 23 2.32 16.40 -4.50
C ALA A 23 1.50 17.33 -5.41
N VAL A 24 0.45 16.79 -6.03
CA VAL A 24 -0.53 17.53 -6.82
C VAL A 24 -1.54 18.24 -5.91
N ASP A 25 -2.18 19.30 -6.41
CA ASP A 25 -3.28 19.99 -5.69
C ASP A 25 -4.61 19.25 -5.84
N ARG A 26 -4.78 18.49 -6.93
CA ARG A 26 -5.96 17.67 -7.19
C ARG A 26 -5.56 16.36 -7.86
N CYS A 27 -6.16 15.26 -7.43
CA CYS A 27 -5.90 13.95 -7.99
C CYS A 27 -6.72 13.73 -9.26
N ASP A 28 -6.03 13.62 -10.40
CA ASP A 28 -6.63 13.03 -11.60
C ASP A 28 -6.79 11.51 -11.41
N THR A 29 -7.88 10.93 -11.91
CA THR A 29 -8.07 9.48 -11.93
C THR A 29 -7.29 8.87 -13.09
N ILE A 30 -6.38 7.94 -12.83
CA ILE A 30 -5.71 7.16 -13.88
C ILE A 30 -6.35 5.78 -14.02
N TYR A 31 -6.35 5.26 -15.25
CA TYR A 31 -6.81 3.91 -15.58
C TYR A 31 -5.61 3.10 -16.07
N ASP A 32 -4.98 2.40 -15.14
CA ASP A 32 -3.80 1.58 -15.32
C ASP A 32 -4.15 0.08 -15.41
N PHE A 33 -5.31 -0.21 -16.00
CA PHE A 33 -5.84 -1.55 -16.28
C PHE A 33 -6.55 -1.58 -17.64
N ASP A 34 -6.62 -2.77 -18.25
CA ASP A 34 -7.23 -3.02 -19.56
C ASP A 34 -8.18 -4.24 -19.55
N GLY A 35 -8.98 -4.41 -20.60
CA GLY A 35 -9.86 -5.57 -20.76
C GLY A 35 -11.17 -5.54 -19.96
N PHE A 36 -11.47 -4.43 -19.28
CA PHE A 36 -12.66 -4.28 -18.44
C PHE A 36 -13.85 -3.59 -19.15
N PRO A 37 -15.08 -3.70 -18.62
CA PRO A 37 -16.23 -2.98 -19.17
C PRO A 37 -16.05 -1.46 -19.23
N SER A 38 -16.55 -0.83 -20.31
CA SER A 38 -16.45 0.62 -20.54
C SER A 38 -16.98 1.51 -19.41
N SER A 39 -17.91 1.00 -18.59
CA SER A 39 -18.46 1.70 -17.42
C SER A 39 -17.39 2.01 -16.37
N LEU A 40 -16.39 1.13 -16.19
CA LEU A 40 -15.31 1.34 -15.23
C LEU A 40 -14.40 2.52 -15.64
N TYR A 41 -14.19 2.73 -16.94
CA TYR A 41 -13.43 3.86 -17.46
C TYR A 41 -14.16 5.21 -17.35
N LYS A 42 -15.43 5.21 -16.95
CA LYS A 42 -16.21 6.43 -16.68
C LYS A 42 -16.17 6.86 -15.22
N LEU A 43 -15.75 5.97 -14.32
CA LEU A 43 -15.65 6.27 -12.89
C LEU A 43 -14.55 7.31 -12.64
N LYS A 44 -14.83 8.28 -11.76
CA LYS A 44 -13.89 9.34 -11.36
C LYS A 44 -13.85 9.43 -9.85
N TYR A 45 -12.67 9.74 -9.32
CA TYR A 45 -12.45 9.99 -7.90
C TYR A 45 -11.57 11.25 -7.72
N PRO A 46 -12.14 12.45 -7.91
CA PRO A 46 -11.39 13.70 -8.04
C PRO A 46 -11.04 14.33 -6.70
N ALA A 47 -10.42 13.55 -5.82
CA ALA A 47 -10.08 13.98 -4.47
C ALA A 47 -9.06 15.15 -4.47
N PRO A 48 -9.08 16.02 -3.45
CA PRO A 48 -8.02 17.00 -3.27
C PRO A 48 -6.69 16.28 -3.04
N GLY A 49 -5.62 16.82 -3.59
CA GLY A 49 -4.28 16.33 -3.30
C GLY A 49 -3.76 16.88 -1.96
N ALA A 50 -2.75 16.24 -1.38
CA ALA A 50 -2.18 16.61 -0.08
C ALA A 50 -0.70 17.03 -0.18
N PRO A 51 -0.35 18.14 -0.86
CA PRO A 51 1.05 18.52 -1.10
C PRO A 51 1.82 18.87 0.19
N GLN A 52 1.14 19.34 1.24
CA GLN A 52 1.75 19.56 2.57
C GLN A 52 2.12 18.23 3.21
N LEU A 53 1.23 17.24 3.18
CA LEU A 53 1.51 15.87 3.64
C LEU A 53 2.65 15.26 2.82
N ALA A 54 2.68 15.49 1.51
CA ALA A 54 3.74 14.96 0.66
C ALA A 54 5.13 15.47 1.05
N ARG A 55 5.26 16.77 1.33
CA ARG A 55 6.50 17.37 1.87
C ARG A 55 6.85 16.83 3.25
N ARG A 56 5.83 16.59 4.10
CA ARG A 56 6.03 16.00 5.42
C ARG A 56 6.59 14.58 5.35
N VAL A 57 6.02 13.72 4.49
CA VAL A 57 6.52 12.37 4.22
C VAL A 57 7.95 12.41 3.69
N GLN A 58 8.23 13.31 2.73
CA GLN A 58 9.58 13.49 2.21
C GLN A 58 10.58 13.81 3.33
N GLN A 59 10.24 14.76 4.20
CA GLN A 59 11.09 15.14 5.33
C GLN A 59 11.35 13.98 6.29
N LEU A 60 10.31 13.21 6.65
CA LEU A 60 10.43 12.06 7.55
C LEU A 60 11.37 10.99 6.98
N LEU A 61 11.21 10.67 5.70
CA LEU A 61 12.09 9.72 5.02
C LEU A 61 13.53 10.26 4.90
N THR A 62 13.72 11.53 4.55
CA THR A 62 15.07 12.11 4.52
C THR A 62 15.75 12.05 5.89
N ASN A 63 15.03 12.37 6.97
CA ASN A 63 15.54 12.27 8.34
C ASN A 63 15.88 10.83 8.76
N ALA A 64 15.15 9.84 8.23
CA ALA A 64 15.43 8.42 8.43
C ALA A 64 16.61 7.89 7.57
N GLY A 65 17.29 8.76 6.80
CA GLY A 65 18.51 8.42 6.06
C GLY A 65 18.29 8.05 4.59
N TYR A 66 17.06 8.17 4.06
CA TYR A 66 16.80 7.96 2.64
C TYR A 66 17.37 9.13 1.81
N LYS A 67 18.45 8.86 1.06
CA LYS A 67 19.22 9.89 0.34
C LYS A 67 18.47 10.57 -0.81
N GLN A 68 17.55 9.86 -1.47
CA GLN A 68 16.76 10.37 -2.58
C GLN A 68 15.29 10.10 -2.29
N VAL A 69 14.54 11.18 -2.07
CA VAL A 69 13.09 11.12 -1.88
C VAL A 69 12.48 12.21 -2.76
N LYS A 70 11.63 11.82 -3.71
CA LYS A 70 11.14 12.69 -4.78
C LYS A 70 9.69 13.10 -4.55
N LEU A 71 9.32 14.24 -5.09
CA LEU A 71 7.92 14.67 -5.22
C LEU A 71 7.52 14.60 -6.69
N ASP A 72 6.38 13.98 -6.96
CA ASP A 72 5.76 13.95 -8.28
C ASP A 72 4.57 14.92 -8.31
N ASN A 73 4.71 16.00 -9.06
CA ASN A 73 3.69 17.05 -9.17
C ASN A 73 2.75 16.83 -10.37
N LYS A 74 2.72 15.63 -10.96
CA LYS A 74 1.94 15.34 -12.19
C LYS A 74 1.12 14.05 -12.11
N ARG A 75 1.60 13.02 -11.41
CA ARG A 75 0.94 11.72 -11.36
C ARG A 75 -0.44 11.80 -10.69
N GLY A 76 -1.44 11.20 -11.34
CA GLY A 76 -2.78 10.98 -10.78
C GLY A 76 -2.88 9.73 -9.86
N LEU A 77 -4.07 9.51 -9.33
CA LEU A 77 -4.42 8.41 -8.43
C LEU A 77 -4.74 7.14 -9.23
N ASP A 78 -4.04 6.03 -8.96
CA ASP A 78 -4.21 4.74 -9.65
C ASP A 78 -5.33 3.89 -9.08
N HIS A 79 -5.74 2.85 -9.82
CA HIS A 79 -6.93 2.07 -9.44
C HIS A 79 -6.77 1.33 -8.13
N GLY A 80 -5.55 0.87 -7.81
CA GLY A 80 -5.23 0.31 -6.51
C GLY A 80 -5.49 1.31 -5.38
N ALA A 81 -5.39 2.61 -5.64
CA ALA A 81 -5.74 3.65 -4.68
C ALA A 81 -7.20 4.11 -4.76
N TRP A 82 -7.72 4.49 -5.94
CA TRP A 82 -9.05 5.11 -6.02
C TRP A 82 -10.21 4.15 -5.85
N VAL A 83 -10.08 2.85 -6.19
CA VAL A 83 -11.15 1.86 -6.01
C VAL A 83 -11.51 1.66 -4.53
N PRO A 84 -10.57 1.30 -3.64
CA PRO A 84 -10.91 1.14 -2.22
C PRO A 84 -11.36 2.45 -1.59
N LEU A 85 -10.76 3.58 -1.98
CA LEU A 85 -11.16 4.89 -1.47
C LEU A 85 -12.56 5.31 -1.91
N MET A 86 -12.99 4.94 -3.11
CA MET A 86 -14.37 5.17 -3.57
C MET A 86 -15.40 4.43 -2.71
N LEU A 87 -15.05 3.26 -2.17
CA LEU A 87 -15.91 2.49 -1.27
C LEU A 87 -15.87 3.04 0.16
N MET A 88 -14.68 3.39 0.66
CA MET A 88 -14.49 3.87 2.03
C MET A 88 -14.95 5.33 2.24
N TYR A 89 -14.69 6.18 1.25
CA TYR A 89 -14.89 7.64 1.30
C TYR A 89 -15.51 8.18 -0.01
N PRO A 90 -16.75 7.79 -0.34
CA PRO A 90 -17.36 8.05 -1.65
C PRO A 90 -17.46 9.53 -2.05
N ASN A 91 -17.42 10.45 -1.08
CA ASN A 91 -17.49 11.89 -1.33
C ASN A 91 -16.19 12.48 -1.89
N ALA A 92 -15.07 11.74 -1.88
CA ALA A 92 -13.76 12.20 -2.37
C ALA A 92 -13.31 13.56 -1.78
N ASP A 93 -13.59 13.78 -0.48
CA ASP A 93 -13.41 15.07 0.19
C ASP A 93 -12.26 15.08 1.21
N ILE A 94 -11.43 14.02 1.22
CA ILE A 94 -10.25 13.88 2.07
C ILE A 94 -8.99 14.09 1.21
N PRO A 95 -8.05 14.96 1.61
CA PRO A 95 -6.78 15.13 0.91
C PRO A 95 -5.97 13.83 0.83
N ILE A 96 -5.49 13.48 -0.35
CA ILE A 96 -4.74 12.24 -0.60
C ILE A 96 -3.36 12.54 -1.21
N CYS A 97 -2.35 11.81 -0.78
CA CYS A 97 -1.15 11.58 -1.58
C CYS A 97 -0.79 10.09 -1.58
N GLN A 98 -0.04 9.68 -2.62
CA GLN A 98 0.46 8.33 -2.75
C GLN A 98 1.94 8.29 -2.34
N LEU A 99 2.43 7.14 -1.91
CA LEU A 99 3.86 6.83 -1.80
C LEU A 99 4.18 5.58 -2.62
N SER A 100 5.19 5.68 -3.49
CA SER A 100 5.61 4.61 -4.40
C SER A 100 6.40 3.50 -3.72
N LEU A 101 6.28 2.27 -4.24
CA LEU A 101 7.09 1.11 -3.88
C LEU A 101 8.45 1.09 -4.60
N GLN A 102 9.43 0.39 -4.02
CA GLN A 102 10.74 0.14 -4.66
C GLN A 102 10.92 -1.36 -4.89
N MET A 103 10.62 -1.81 -6.12
CA MET A 103 10.62 -3.24 -6.47
C MET A 103 11.98 -3.92 -6.45
N ASN A 104 13.07 -3.16 -6.39
CA ASN A 104 14.43 -3.69 -6.22
C ASN A 104 14.84 -3.81 -4.75
N LYS A 105 13.91 -3.65 -3.81
CA LYS A 105 14.10 -3.72 -2.36
C LYS A 105 13.20 -4.81 -1.76
N ASP A 106 13.52 -5.23 -0.54
CA ASP A 106 12.84 -6.31 0.15
C ASP A 106 11.69 -5.81 1.05
N ALA A 107 11.01 -6.74 1.72
CA ALA A 107 9.95 -6.43 2.68
C ALA A 107 10.44 -5.56 3.85
N ILE A 108 11.66 -5.78 4.33
CA ILE A 108 12.27 -5.03 5.43
C ILE A 108 12.46 -3.55 5.08
N HIS A 109 12.89 -3.25 3.86
CA HIS A 109 12.94 -1.87 3.36
C HIS A 109 11.58 -1.17 3.46
N HIS A 110 10.51 -1.83 3.00
CA HIS A 110 9.16 -1.26 3.01
C HIS A 110 8.61 -1.12 4.45
N TYR A 111 8.89 -2.09 5.33
CA TYR A 111 8.61 -1.96 6.76
C TYR A 111 9.33 -0.76 7.38
N ASN A 112 10.61 -0.56 7.07
CA ASN A 112 11.39 0.57 7.59
C ASN A 112 10.89 1.92 7.05
N ILE A 113 10.39 1.98 5.81
CA ILE A 113 9.67 3.15 5.30
C ILE A 113 8.45 3.43 6.18
N GLY A 114 7.63 2.41 6.45
CA GLY A 114 6.47 2.52 7.34
C GLY A 114 6.84 3.07 8.72
N ASN A 115 7.88 2.50 9.33
CA ASN A 115 8.36 2.92 10.65
C ASN A 115 8.80 4.39 10.65
N ALA A 116 9.49 4.84 9.60
CA ALA A 116 9.92 6.23 9.46
C ALA A 116 8.75 7.23 9.36
N ILE A 117 7.58 6.80 8.86
CA ILE A 117 6.40 7.64 8.69
C ILE A 117 5.31 7.42 9.76
N SER A 118 5.54 6.53 10.73
CA SER A 118 4.59 6.18 11.80
C SER A 118 4.04 7.41 12.54
N SER A 119 4.86 8.46 12.69
CA SER A 119 4.47 9.69 13.37
C SER A 119 3.30 10.45 12.74
N LEU A 120 2.99 10.18 11.47
CA LEU A 120 1.86 10.81 10.76
C LEU A 120 0.51 10.43 11.36
N LYS A 121 0.41 9.29 12.04
CA LYS A 121 -0.81 8.88 12.74
C LYS A 121 -1.22 9.89 13.81
N GLN A 122 -0.26 10.44 14.57
CA GLN A 122 -0.57 11.47 15.57
C GLN A 122 -0.93 12.83 14.92
N GLU A 123 -0.57 13.03 13.65
CA GLU A 123 -0.99 14.18 12.83
C GLU A 123 -2.40 13.98 12.22
N GLY A 124 -3.06 12.85 12.51
CA GLY A 124 -4.40 12.51 12.02
C GLY A 124 -4.42 12.00 10.59
N VAL A 125 -3.30 11.48 10.09
CA VAL A 125 -3.19 10.86 8.76
C VAL A 125 -3.58 9.38 8.85
N LEU A 126 -4.44 8.95 7.94
CA LEU A 126 -4.72 7.53 7.72
C LEU A 126 -3.73 6.97 6.70
N ILE A 127 -2.98 5.94 7.09
CA ILE A 127 -2.03 5.24 6.20
C ILE A 127 -2.68 3.96 5.72
N ILE A 128 -2.78 3.78 4.40
CA ILE A 128 -3.40 2.61 3.76
C ILE A 128 -2.37 1.91 2.89
N GLY A 129 -2.14 0.62 3.13
CA GLY A 129 -1.49 -0.26 2.16
C GLY A 129 -2.56 -0.93 1.29
N SER A 130 -2.55 -0.69 -0.02
CA SER A 130 -3.49 -1.27 -0.98
C SER A 130 -2.78 -2.21 -1.95
N GLY A 131 -3.16 -3.48 -1.89
CA GLY A 131 -2.56 -4.58 -2.64
C GLY A 131 -3.42 -5.83 -2.51
N SER A 132 -2.79 -7.01 -2.51
CA SER A 132 -3.50 -8.29 -2.39
C SER A 132 -2.69 -9.27 -1.54
N PRO A 133 -3.33 -10.06 -0.67
CA PRO A 133 -2.64 -11.06 0.13
C PRO A 133 -2.00 -12.16 -0.73
N THR A 134 -2.50 -12.40 -1.94
CA THR A 134 -1.90 -13.29 -2.95
C THR A 134 -1.98 -12.69 -4.35
N HIS A 135 -0.98 -12.92 -5.20
CA HIS A 135 -0.95 -12.36 -6.55
C HIS A 135 -0.17 -13.26 -7.52
N ASN A 136 -0.80 -14.37 -7.94
CA ASN A 136 -0.29 -15.23 -9.00
C ASN A 136 -1.38 -15.62 -10.02
N PRO A 137 -1.52 -14.85 -11.11
CA PRO A 137 -2.46 -15.16 -12.19
C PRO A 137 -2.21 -16.53 -12.86
N SER A 138 -0.99 -17.05 -12.75
CA SER A 138 -0.58 -18.34 -13.35
C SER A 138 -0.83 -19.54 -12.43
N ALA A 139 -1.34 -19.34 -11.22
CA ALA A 139 -1.65 -20.42 -10.27
C ALA A 139 -2.92 -21.19 -10.69
N ILE A 140 -2.78 -22.00 -11.75
CA ILE A 140 -3.87 -22.78 -12.35
C ILE A 140 -3.77 -24.24 -11.85
N GLY A 141 -4.92 -24.86 -11.59
CA GLY A 141 -5.01 -26.24 -11.07
C GLY A 141 -5.27 -26.31 -9.56
N SER A 142 -5.74 -27.47 -9.09
CA SER A 142 -6.15 -27.68 -7.69
C SER A 142 -5.01 -27.45 -6.71
N ASP A 143 -3.82 -27.98 -7.03
CA ASP A 143 -2.70 -28.00 -6.09
C ASP A 143 -2.08 -26.61 -5.94
N ALA A 144 -1.96 -25.88 -7.05
CA ALA A 144 -1.51 -24.49 -7.03
C ALA A 144 -2.47 -23.60 -6.22
N ARG A 145 -3.79 -23.74 -6.43
CA ARG A 145 -4.79 -23.00 -5.64
C ARG A 145 -4.73 -23.34 -4.15
N LYS A 146 -4.52 -24.62 -3.82
CA LYS A 146 -4.38 -25.05 -2.42
C LYS A 146 -3.15 -24.42 -1.76
N ALA A 147 -2.00 -24.45 -2.44
CA ALA A 147 -0.77 -23.85 -1.94
C ALA A 147 -0.89 -22.32 -1.75
N VAL A 148 -1.58 -21.62 -2.67
CA VAL A 148 -1.89 -20.19 -2.52
C VAL A 148 -2.82 -19.94 -1.32
N ALA A 149 -3.83 -20.78 -1.11
CA ALA A 149 -4.72 -20.67 0.05
C ALA A 149 -3.98 -20.95 1.39
N GLU A 150 -3.01 -21.85 1.41
CA GLU A 150 -2.17 -22.10 2.58
C GLU A 150 -1.28 -20.89 2.93
N PHE A 151 -0.77 -20.17 1.93
CA PHE A 151 -0.08 -18.90 2.14
C PHE A 151 -1.02 -17.84 2.73
N ASP A 152 -2.22 -17.69 2.16
CA ASP A 152 -3.22 -16.71 2.60
C ASP A 152 -3.62 -16.93 4.07
N GLN A 153 -3.94 -18.19 4.43
CA GLN A 153 -4.25 -18.58 5.81
C GLN A 153 -3.06 -18.41 6.76
N TRP A 154 -1.83 -18.59 6.28
CA TRP A 154 -0.64 -18.30 7.08
C TRP A 154 -0.53 -16.79 7.32
N LEU A 155 -0.70 -15.97 6.29
CA LEU A 155 -0.58 -14.52 6.38
C LEU A 155 -1.62 -13.94 7.33
N GLU A 156 -2.88 -14.33 7.19
CA GLU A 156 -3.97 -13.92 8.09
C GLU A 156 -3.65 -14.22 9.56
N ARG A 157 -3.29 -15.48 9.86
CA ARG A 157 -2.95 -15.91 11.22
C ARG A 157 -1.75 -15.14 11.76
N SER A 158 -0.70 -14.97 10.95
CA SER A 158 0.48 -14.22 11.36
C SER A 158 0.16 -12.75 11.68
N LEU A 159 -0.73 -12.12 10.92
CA LEU A 159 -1.18 -10.74 11.19
C LEU A 159 -2.00 -10.66 12.48
N VAL A 160 -3.03 -11.50 12.63
CA VAL A 160 -3.93 -11.49 13.80
C VAL A 160 -3.21 -11.86 15.09
N CYS A 161 -2.22 -12.75 15.03
CA CYS A 161 -1.38 -13.12 16.17
C CYS A 161 -0.26 -12.10 16.47
N GLY A 162 -0.07 -11.07 15.63
CA GLY A 162 1.00 -10.08 15.80
C GLY A 162 2.40 -10.61 15.47
N SER A 163 2.50 -11.69 14.68
CA SER A 163 3.75 -12.28 14.20
C SER A 163 4.36 -11.46 13.04
N TYR A 164 4.49 -10.16 13.21
CA TYR A 164 4.93 -9.24 12.14
C TYR A 164 6.36 -9.50 11.66
N ASP A 165 7.22 -10.02 12.53
CA ASP A 165 8.57 -10.45 12.13
C ASP A 165 8.54 -11.61 11.13
N ASP A 166 7.60 -12.56 11.31
CA ASP A 166 7.43 -13.66 10.37
C ASP A 166 6.86 -13.15 9.04
N VAL A 167 5.91 -12.21 9.07
CA VAL A 167 5.39 -11.55 7.86
C VAL A 167 6.52 -10.83 7.13
N ASN A 168 7.33 -10.01 7.82
CA ASN A 168 8.47 -9.31 7.23
C ASN A 168 9.56 -10.26 6.67
N ASN A 169 9.59 -11.51 7.11
CA ASN A 169 10.46 -12.57 6.61
C ASN A 169 9.70 -13.65 5.80
N TYR A 170 8.56 -13.30 5.19
CA TYR A 170 7.66 -14.26 4.54
C TYR A 170 8.36 -15.16 3.51
N GLU A 171 9.37 -14.68 2.78
CA GLU A 171 10.11 -15.49 1.81
C GLU A 171 10.73 -16.76 2.42
N LYS A 172 11.08 -16.71 3.71
CA LYS A 172 11.68 -17.82 4.47
C LYS A 172 10.67 -18.54 5.37
N LYS A 173 9.64 -17.83 5.83
CA LYS A 173 8.73 -18.27 6.88
C LYS A 173 7.39 -18.78 6.35
N ALA A 174 6.93 -18.23 5.23
CA ALA A 174 5.63 -18.54 4.68
C ALA A 174 5.69 -19.83 3.83
N PRO A 175 4.64 -20.65 3.89
CA PRO A 175 4.49 -21.74 2.94
C PRO A 175 4.26 -21.17 1.54
N HIS A 176 4.90 -21.73 0.52
CA HIS A 176 4.61 -21.40 -0.88
C HIS A 176 4.76 -19.91 -1.29
N ALA A 177 5.59 -19.12 -0.57
CA ALA A 177 5.75 -17.67 -0.82
C ALA A 177 5.95 -17.30 -2.30
N LYS A 178 6.90 -17.96 -2.98
CA LYS A 178 7.20 -17.75 -4.41
C LYS A 178 6.04 -18.10 -5.33
N LEU A 179 5.18 -19.03 -4.92
CA LEU A 179 3.99 -19.42 -5.70
C LEU A 179 2.84 -18.45 -5.43
N ALA A 180 2.65 -17.97 -4.20
CA ALA A 180 1.65 -16.96 -3.88
C ALA A 180 1.99 -15.60 -4.49
N HIS A 181 3.29 -15.27 -4.54
CA HIS A 181 3.85 -14.02 -5.07
C HIS A 181 5.09 -14.30 -5.91
N PRO A 182 4.96 -14.60 -7.21
CA PRO A 182 6.08 -14.65 -8.14
C PRO A 182 6.81 -13.31 -8.20
N TRP A 183 6.02 -12.23 -8.07
CA TRP A 183 6.45 -10.85 -7.83
C TRP A 183 5.77 -10.35 -6.56
N PRO A 184 6.48 -9.64 -5.68
CA PRO A 184 5.99 -9.26 -4.35
C PRO A 184 5.31 -7.88 -4.29
N ASP A 185 5.05 -7.28 -5.45
CA ASP A 185 4.50 -5.93 -5.62
C ASP A 185 3.19 -5.73 -4.85
N HIS A 186 2.30 -6.71 -4.91
CA HIS A 186 1.00 -6.65 -4.24
C HIS A 186 1.05 -6.91 -2.73
N LEU A 187 2.17 -7.42 -2.20
CA LEU A 187 2.38 -7.65 -0.78
C LEU A 187 3.13 -6.49 -0.09
N TYR A 188 4.00 -5.78 -0.81
CA TYR A 188 4.79 -4.67 -0.24
C TYR A 188 3.99 -3.53 0.41
N PRO A 189 2.79 -3.14 -0.06
CA PRO A 189 1.95 -2.17 0.65
C PRO A 189 1.64 -2.57 2.10
N LEU A 190 1.44 -3.87 2.35
CA LEU A 190 1.18 -4.39 3.70
C LEU A 190 2.37 -4.14 4.63
N HIS A 191 3.60 -4.35 4.16
CA HIS A 191 4.79 -4.12 4.98
C HIS A 191 4.93 -2.66 5.40
N VAL A 192 4.62 -1.72 4.52
CA VAL A 192 4.59 -0.29 4.89
C VAL A 192 3.53 -0.03 5.95
N ALA A 193 2.32 -0.57 5.80
CA ALA A 193 1.24 -0.40 6.76
C ALA A 193 1.57 -0.98 8.14
N ILE A 194 2.17 -2.18 8.19
CA ILE A 194 2.64 -2.80 9.44
C ILE A 194 3.72 -1.94 10.09
N GLY A 195 4.71 -1.48 9.31
CA GLY A 195 5.79 -0.63 9.85
C GLY A 195 5.28 0.69 10.40
N ALA A 196 4.22 1.25 9.83
CA ALA A 196 3.62 2.49 10.30
C ALA A 196 2.69 2.30 11.53
N ALA A 197 2.32 1.07 11.85
CA ALA A 197 1.49 0.77 13.01
C ALA A 197 2.30 0.88 14.33
N ASP A 198 1.62 1.19 15.43
CA ASP A 198 2.28 1.20 16.75
C ASP A 198 2.72 -0.23 17.11
N THR A 199 3.83 -0.37 17.85
CA THR A 199 4.41 -1.67 18.25
C THR A 199 3.44 -2.60 18.98
N ASN A 200 2.40 -2.06 19.63
CA ASN A 200 1.37 -2.82 20.33
C ASN A 200 0.05 -2.99 19.53
N SER A 201 0.03 -2.56 18.27
CA SER A 201 -1.16 -2.68 17.42
C SER A 201 -1.39 -4.14 17.06
N LYS A 202 -2.66 -4.57 17.12
CA LYS A 202 -3.09 -5.86 16.61
C LYS A 202 -3.84 -5.66 15.30
N ALA A 203 -3.54 -6.49 14.31
CA ALA A 203 -4.33 -6.53 13.10
C ALA A 203 -5.71 -7.15 13.41
N GLU A 204 -6.72 -6.64 12.72
CA GLU A 204 -8.09 -7.15 12.75
C GLU A 204 -8.51 -7.43 11.32
N LEU A 205 -9.08 -8.62 11.08
CA LEU A 205 -9.68 -8.96 9.80
C LEU A 205 -11.11 -8.38 9.79
N ILE A 206 -11.40 -7.54 8.79
CA ILE A 206 -12.67 -6.81 8.71
C ILE A 206 -13.71 -7.56 7.84
N HIS A 207 -13.28 -8.46 6.94
CA HIS A 207 -14.15 -9.30 6.13
C HIS A 207 -13.47 -10.58 5.66
#